data_AF-A0A524HQT4-F1
#
_entry.id   AF-A0A524HQT4-F1
#
_cell.length_a   1.000
_cell.length_b   1.000
_cell.length_c   1.000
_cell.angle_alpha   90.00
_cell.angle_beta   90.00
_cell.angle_gamma   90.00
#
_symmetry.space_group_name_H-M   'P 1'
#
loop_
_entity.id
_entity.type
_entity.pdbx_description
1 polymer ?
#
loop_
_entity_poly.entity_id
_entity_poly.type
_entity_poly.pdbx_seq_one_letter_code
_entity_poly.pdbx_strand_id
1 'polypeptide(L)' 'MTKPKRLPLPKRFNVAMTEKAYARLRGLNGQWHLGNNYLLTVLLENLDEIADGPALERAFERFIAEYGAPSGEIGMK' A
#
# COMPACT_ATOMS: atom_id res chain seq x y z
N MET A 1 -4.61 28.65 -15.84
CA MET A 1 -4.49 27.48 -14.95
C MET A 1 -3.24 26.71 -15.34
N THR A 2 -2.28 26.57 -14.43
CA THR A 2 -1.05 25.78 -14.64
C THR A 2 -1.38 24.29 -14.61
N LYS A 3 -0.85 23.52 -15.58
CA LYS A 3 -1.07 22.07 -15.66
C LYS A 3 -0.42 21.37 -14.44
N PRO A 4 -1.09 20.39 -13.81
CA PRO A 4 -0.50 19.64 -12.70
C PRO A 4 0.78 18.91 -13.13
N LYS A 5 1.78 18.88 -12.25
CA LYS A 5 3.04 18.15 -12.45
C LYS A 5 2.75 16.64 -12.47
N ARG A 6 3.37 15.91 -13.40
CA ARG A 6 3.30 14.45 -13.45
C ARG A 6 4.27 13.86 -12.43
N LEU A 7 3.79 12.99 -11.56
CA LEU A 7 4.66 12.23 -10.66
C LEU A 7 5.40 11.15 -11.47
N PRO A 8 6.74 11.11 -11.45
CA PRO A 8 7.49 10.01 -12.04
C PRO A 8 7.30 8.77 -11.17
N LEU A 9 6.73 7.71 -11.74
CA LEU A 9 6.60 6.39 -11.09
C LEU A 9 7.59 5.41 -11.74
N PRO A 10 8.90 5.47 -11.39
CA PRO A 10 9.95 4.69 -12.06
C PRO A 10 9.95 3.21 -11.69
N LYS A 11 9.32 2.83 -10.58
CA LYS A 11 9.27 1.44 -10.09
C LYS A 11 7.94 0.82 -10.47
N ARG A 12 8.00 -0.28 -11.24
CA ARG A 12 6.86 -1.16 -11.51
C ARG A 12 6.91 -2.31 -10.51
N PHE A 13 5.82 -2.51 -9.79
CA PHE A 13 5.69 -3.54 -8.76
C PHE A 13 4.32 -4.19 -8.90
N ASN A 14 4.31 -5.50 -9.10
CA ASN A 14 3.09 -6.29 -9.20
C ASN A 14 2.77 -6.85 -7.82
N VAL A 15 1.56 -6.57 -7.32
CA VAL A 15 1.08 -7.05 -6.02
C VAL A 15 -0.13 -7.94 -6.23
N ALA A 16 -0.05 -9.15 -5.67
CA ALA A 16 -1.25 -9.91 -5.33
C ALA A 16 -1.77 -9.43 -3.97
N MET A 17 -3.08 -9.21 -3.86
CA MET A 17 -3.73 -8.79 -2.63
C MET A 17 -5.03 -9.56 -2.44
N THR A 18 -5.53 -9.64 -1.20
CA THR A 18 -6.84 -10.23 -0.94
C THR A 18 -7.95 -9.43 -1.61
N GLU A 19 -9.09 -10.08 -1.92
CA GLU A 19 -10.27 -9.41 -2.49
C GLU A 19 -10.73 -8.21 -1.64
N LYS A 20 -10.64 -8.35 -0.31
CA LYS A 20 -10.97 -7.26 0.64
C LYS A 20 -10.06 -6.05 0.45
N ALA A 21 -8.74 -6.27 0.33
CA ALA A 21 -7.78 -5.18 0.11
C ALA A 21 -7.98 -4.55 -1.28
N TYR A 22 -8.24 -5.37 -2.29
CA TYR A 22 -8.50 -4.88 -3.65
C TYR A 22 -9.78 -4.05 -3.74
N ALA A 23 -10.86 -4.48 -3.10
CA ALA A 23 -12.11 -3.73 -3.05
C ALA A 23 -11.94 -2.35 -2.40
N ARG A 24 -11.12 -2.24 -1.35
CA ARG A 24 -10.78 -0.95 -0.72
C ARG A 24 -10.03 -0.03 -1.69
N LEU A 25 -9.04 -0.57 -2.40
CA LEU A 25 -8.29 0.19 -3.40
C LEU A 25 -9.19 0.65 -4.56
N ARG A 26 -10.14 -0.19 -4.99
CA ARG A 26 -11.16 0.16 -5.99
C ARG A 26 -12.12 1.25 -5.52
N GLY A 27 -12.51 1.23 -4.25
CA GLY A 27 -13.30 2.30 -3.66
C GLY A 27 -12.58 3.65 -3.71
N LEU A 28 -11.29 3.67 -3.35
CA LEU A 28 -10.45 4.87 -3.45
C LEU A 28 -10.29 5.34 -4.91
N ASN A 29 -10.12 4.41 -5.86
CA ASN A 29 -10.10 4.74 -7.27
C ASN A 29 -11.42 5.38 -7.74
N GLY A 30 -12.57 4.87 -7.29
CA GLY A 30 -13.88 5.44 -7.62
C GLY A 30 -14.06 6.87 -7.10
N GLN A 31 -13.51 7.17 -5.91
CA GLN A 31 -13.63 8.49 -5.29
C GLN A 31 -12.65 9.52 -5.85
N TRP A 32 -11.39 9.12 -6.08
CA TRP A 32 -10.31 10.05 -6.40
C TRP A 32 -9.88 10.00 -7.87
N HIS A 33 -10.41 9.04 -8.64
CA HIS A 33 -10.07 8.80 -10.05
C HIS A 33 -8.57 8.60 -10.32
N LEU A 34 -7.82 8.18 -9.30
CA LEU A 34 -6.40 7.86 -9.40
C LEU A 34 -6.20 6.36 -9.64
N GLY A 35 -5.28 6.02 -10.55
CA GLY A 35 -4.87 4.61 -10.74
C GLY A 35 -4.20 4.02 -9.50
N ASN A 36 -4.22 2.70 -9.37
CA ASN A 36 -3.72 1.97 -8.19
C ASN A 36 -2.32 2.41 -7.74
N ASN A 37 -1.39 2.64 -8.67
CA ASN A 37 -0.02 3.03 -8.32
C ASN A 37 0.03 4.43 -7.67
N TYR A 38 -0.79 5.38 -8.12
CA TYR A 38 -0.87 6.71 -7.51
C TYR A 38 -1.52 6.64 -6.14
N LEU A 39 -2.58 5.83 -5.98
CA LEU A 39 -3.22 5.63 -4.68
C LEU A 39 -2.26 5.03 -3.66
N LEU A 40 -1.53 3.98 -4.03
CA LEU A 40 -0.52 3.37 -3.17
C LEU A 40 0.61 4.35 -2.83
N THR A 41 1.05 5.17 -3.79
CA THR A 41 2.04 6.22 -3.53
C THR A 41 1.53 7.19 -2.46
N VAL A 42 0.33 7.74 -2.63
CA VAL A 42 -0.25 8.67 -1.65
C VAL A 42 -0.37 8.03 -0.27
N LEU A 43 -0.84 6.78 -0.19
CA LEU A 43 -0.98 6.09 1.09
C LEU A 43 0.37 5.83 1.77
N LEU A 44 1.38 5.41 1.01
CA LEU A 44 2.68 5.02 1.57
C LEU A 44 3.57 6.21 1.89
N GLU A 45 3.57 7.27 1.06
CA GLU A 45 4.37 8.47 1.32
C GLU A 45 3.83 9.31 2.48
N ASN A 46 2.56 9.13 2.85
CA ASN A 46 1.92 9.85 3.96
C ASN A 46 1.60 8.92 5.14
N LEU A 47 2.19 7.71 5.19
CA LEU A 47 1.81 6.68 6.16
C LEU A 47 1.94 7.16 7.61
N ASP A 48 3.05 7.81 7.95
CA ASP A 48 3.30 8.34 9.31
C ASP A 48 2.36 9.49 9.68
N GLU A 49 1.83 10.22 8.69
CA GLU A 49 0.87 11.29 8.90
C GLU A 49 -0.55 10.74 9.14
N ILE A 50 -0.94 9.69 8.40
CA ILE A 50 -2.33 9.20 8.38
C ILE A 50 -2.58 8.01 9.29
N ALA A 51 -1.53 7.32 9.76
CA ALA A 51 -1.64 6.14 10.59
C ALA A 51 -1.16 6.38 12.03
N ASP A 52 -1.92 5.87 13.00
CA ASP A 52 -1.46 5.74 14.38
C ASP A 52 -0.44 4.60 14.46
N GLY A 53 0.85 4.94 14.64
CA GLY A 53 1.97 4.00 14.63
C GLY A 53 1.74 2.76 15.51
N PRO A 54 1.42 2.91 16.81
CA PRO A 54 1.06 1.79 17.68
C PRO A 54 -0.09 0.91 17.17
N ALA A 55 -1.15 1.49 16.60
CA ALA A 55 -2.26 0.69 16.06
C ALA A 55 -1.86 -0.09 14.80
N LEU A 56 -1.04 0.53 13.95
CA LEU A 56 -0.48 -0.08 12.76
C LEU A 56 0.43 -1.26 13.13
N GLU A 57 1.34 -1.08 14.09
CA GLU A 57 2.21 -2.13 14.60
C GLU A 57 1.41 -3.34 15.09
N ARG A 58 0.40 -3.11 15.95
CA ARG A 58 -0.49 -4.19 16.41
C ARG A 58 -1.22 -4.90 15.26
N ALA A 59 -1.52 -4.21 14.17
CA ALA A 59 -2.14 -4.83 13.00
C ALA A 59 -1.17 -5.76 12.27
N PHE A 60 0.10 -5.37 12.13
CA PHE A 60 1.15 -6.24 11.61
C PHE A 60 1.38 -7.46 12.49
N GLU A 61 1.49 -7.27 13.82
CA GLU A 61 1.67 -8.37 14.77
C GLU A 61 0.54 -9.40 14.67
N ARG A 62 -0.72 -8.94 14.64
CA ARG A 62 -1.88 -9.84 14.47
C ARG A 62 -1.83 -10.59 13.15
N PHE A 63 -1.49 -9.92 12.07
CA PHE A 63 -1.38 -10.55 10.76
C PHE A 63 -0.31 -11.64 10.75
N ILE A 64 0.88 -11.34 11.30
CA ILE A 64 1.99 -12.30 11.40
C ILE A 64 1.63 -13.46 12.32
N ALA A 65 0.96 -13.21 13.44
CA ALA A 65 0.51 -14.27 14.34
C ALA A 65 -0.54 -15.20 13.69
N GLU A 66 -1.42 -14.65 12.84
CA GLU A 66 -2.50 -15.39 12.21
C GLU A 66 -2.03 -16.18 10.96
N TYR A 67 -1.23 -15.56 10.11
CA TYR A 67 -0.84 -16.13 8.79
C TYR A 67 0.62 -16.54 8.71
N GLY A 68 1.42 -16.27 9.75
CA GLY A 68 2.87 -16.31 9.69
C GLY A 68 3.45 -15.08 8.99
N ALA A 69 4.71 -14.78 9.30
CA ALA A 69 5.52 -14.05 8.32
C ALA A 69 5.84 -15.08 7.23
N PRO A 70 5.58 -14.83 5.93
CA PRO A 70 6.13 -15.68 4.89
C PRO A 70 7.64 -15.77 5.18
N SER A 71 8.12 -16.99 5.43
CA SER A 71 9.53 -17.22 5.71
C SER A 71 10.28 -16.61 4.56
N GLY A 72 10.95 -15.48 4.81
CA GLY A 72 11.93 -14.99 3.89
C GLY A 72 12.96 -16.11 3.76
N GLU A 73 12.93 -16.85 2.67
CA GLU A 73 14.20 -17.10 2.00
C GLU A 73 14.76 -15.71 1.69
N ILE A 74 15.40 -15.13 2.69
CA ILE A 74 16.42 -14.12 2.48
C ILE A 74 17.44 -14.89 1.67
N GLY A 75 17.42 -14.69 0.35
CA GLY A 75 18.44 -15.20 -0.54
C GLY A 75 19.79 -14.67 -0.09
N MET A 76 20.48 -15.43 0.76
CA MET A 76 21.94 -15.45 0.77
C MET A 76 22.36 -16.27 -0.46
N LYS A 77 22.40 -15.60 -1.60
CA LYS A 77 23.29 -15.91 -2.73
C LYS A 77 23.78 -14.60 -3.34
#